data_AF-A0A962D7M2-F1
#
_entry.id   AF-A0A962D7M2-F1
#
_cell.length_a   1.000
_cell.length_b   1.000
_cell.length_c   1.000
_cell.angle_alpha   90.00
_cell.angle_beta   90.00
_cell.angle_gamma   90.00
#
_symmetry.space_group_name_H-M   'P 1'
#
loop_
_entity.id
_entity.type
_entity.pdbx_description
1 polymer ?
#
loop_
_entity_poly.entity_id
_entity_poly.type
_entity_poly.pdbx_seq_one_letter_code
_entity_poly.pdbx_strand_id
1 'polypeptide(L)'
;MSPRLDIARTRADFEAIVALQRANHASAVASERHGSEGFVYARHDAELLQRFAAYLPQVIVRDPDGQIVGYTLAMPVQLRDSVPELTPMFTQFERMPYQGRPISQWPYFVGGQV
;
A
#
# COMPACT_ATOMS: atom_id res chain seq x y z
N MET A 1 -8.92 -3.24 -26.04
CA MET A 1 -7.96 -2.25 -25.49
C MET A 1 -7.33 -2.84 -24.24
N SER A 2 -6.04 -2.57 -24.00
CA SER A 2 -5.29 -3.13 -22.88
C SER A 2 -5.33 -2.19 -21.66
N PRO A 3 -5.19 -2.72 -20.42
CA PRO A 3 -5.05 -1.88 -19.24
C PRO A 3 -3.81 -0.97 -19.34
N ARG A 4 -3.88 0.21 -18.70
CA ARG A 4 -2.84 1.24 -18.71
C ARG A 4 -2.31 1.52 -17.31
N LEU A 5 -0.99 1.54 -17.16
CA LEU A 5 -0.32 2.02 -15.94
C LEU A 5 -0.31 3.54 -15.88
N ASP A 6 -0.53 4.09 -14.70
CA ASP A 6 -0.57 5.53 -14.43
C ASP A 6 -0.11 5.84 -13.00
N ILE A 7 0.09 7.12 -12.69
CA ILE A 7 0.39 7.60 -11.33
C ILE A 7 -0.86 8.24 -10.74
N ALA A 8 -1.24 7.86 -9.53
CA ALA A 8 -2.34 8.49 -8.80
C ALA A 8 -1.99 9.94 -8.46
N ARG A 9 -2.90 10.88 -8.78
CA ARG A 9 -2.67 12.33 -8.60
C ARG A 9 -3.84 13.03 -7.94
N THR A 10 -5.05 12.55 -8.19
CA THR A 10 -6.27 13.23 -7.77
C THR A 10 -6.83 12.59 -6.51
N ARG A 11 -7.65 13.35 -5.77
CA ARG A 11 -8.42 12.82 -4.64
C ARG A 11 -9.24 11.58 -5.04
N ALA A 12 -9.85 11.61 -6.23
CA ALA A 12 -10.62 10.50 -6.78
C ALA A 12 -9.77 9.23 -7.01
N ASP A 13 -8.50 9.38 -7.42
CA ASP A 13 -7.61 8.23 -7.56
C ASP A 13 -7.35 7.56 -6.20
N PHE A 14 -7.08 8.36 -5.17
CA PHE A 14 -6.84 7.84 -3.82
C PHE A 14 -8.10 7.24 -3.20
N GLU A 15 -9.28 7.81 -3.46
CA GLU A 15 -10.57 7.24 -3.04
C GLU A 15 -10.84 5.90 -3.72
N ALA A 16 -10.52 5.76 -5.02
CA ALA A 16 -10.63 4.50 -5.72
C ALA A 16 -9.69 3.42 -5.16
N ILE A 17 -8.45 3.79 -4.81
CA ILE A 17 -7.52 2.88 -4.11
C ILE A 17 -8.10 2.43 -2.78
N VAL A 18 -8.64 3.36 -1.98
CA VAL A 18 -9.26 3.04 -0.68
C VAL A 18 -10.48 2.12 -0.87
N ALA A 19 -11.27 2.31 -1.92
CA ALA A 19 -12.39 1.42 -2.25
C ALA A 19 -11.90 0.00 -2.54
N LEU A 20 -10.84 -0.16 -3.35
CA LEU A 20 -10.21 -1.46 -3.61
C LEU A 20 -9.64 -2.09 -2.33
N GLN A 21 -9.01 -1.30 -1.46
CA GLN A 21 -8.52 -1.78 -0.16
C GLN A 21 -9.64 -2.31 0.72
N ARG A 22 -10.76 -1.59 0.82
CA ARG A 22 -11.91 -1.99 1.64
C ARG A 22 -12.54 -3.28 1.13
N ALA A 23 -12.68 -3.43 -0.19
CA ALA A 23 -13.25 -4.63 -0.80
C ALA A 23 -12.40 -5.88 -0.55
N ASN A 24 -11.08 -5.72 -0.40
CA ASN A 24 -10.13 -6.81 -0.20
C ASN A 24 -9.60 -6.91 1.23
N HIS A 25 -10.12 -6.12 2.18
CA HIS A 25 -9.65 -6.14 3.56
C HIS A 25 -9.97 -7.47 4.25
N ALA A 26 -9.13 -7.89 5.20
CA ALA A 26 -9.29 -9.14 5.96
C ALA A 26 -10.70 -9.33 6.57
N SER A 27 -11.35 -8.23 6.96
CA SER A 27 -12.70 -8.24 7.52
C SER A 27 -13.83 -8.32 6.47
N ALA A 28 -13.53 -8.10 5.19
CA ALA A 28 -14.48 -8.11 4.08
C ALA A 28 -14.37 -9.40 3.25
N VAL A 29 -13.21 -10.04 3.24
CA VAL A 29 -12.96 -11.29 2.52
C VAL A 29 -13.27 -12.48 3.43
N ALA A 30 -14.01 -13.47 2.91
CA ALA A 30 -14.31 -14.71 3.63
C ALA A 30 -13.03 -15.48 3.99
N SER A 31 -12.99 -16.07 5.19
CA SER A 31 -11.80 -16.72 5.76
C SER A 31 -11.22 -17.82 4.85
N GLU A 32 -12.04 -18.51 4.07
CA GLU A 32 -11.62 -19.55 3.13
C GLU A 32 -10.75 -18.97 2.00
N ARG A 33 -10.97 -17.71 1.61
CA ARG A 33 -10.21 -17.04 0.54
C ARG A 33 -8.90 -16.43 1.05
N HIS A 34 -8.73 -16.28 2.37
CA HIS A 34 -7.50 -15.72 2.94
C HIS A 34 -6.26 -16.56 2.58
N GLY A 35 -6.39 -17.88 2.59
CA GLY A 35 -5.29 -18.80 2.29
C GLY A 35 -4.96 -18.91 0.81
N SER A 36 -5.94 -18.71 -0.08
CA SER A 36 -5.78 -18.90 -1.54
C SER A 36 -5.53 -17.60 -2.30
N GLU A 37 -6.15 -16.49 -1.88
CA GLU A 37 -6.13 -15.20 -2.60
C GLU A 37 -5.47 -14.08 -1.79
N GLY A 38 -5.20 -14.31 -0.50
CA GLY A 38 -4.70 -13.28 0.40
C GLY A 38 -5.77 -12.26 0.79
N PHE A 39 -5.33 -11.20 1.46
CA PHE A 39 -6.18 -10.09 1.88
C PHE A 39 -5.33 -8.83 2.16
N VAL A 40 -6.00 -7.68 2.18
CA VAL A 40 -5.44 -6.40 2.63
C VAL A 40 -5.53 -6.32 4.15
N TYR A 41 -4.40 -6.00 4.79
CA TYR A 41 -4.31 -5.90 6.25
C TYR A 41 -4.38 -4.46 6.76
N ALA A 42 -3.55 -3.56 6.19
CA ALA A 42 -3.48 -2.17 6.63
C ALA A 42 -4.61 -1.33 6.05
N ARG A 43 -5.19 -0.45 6.87
CA ARG A 43 -6.24 0.49 6.44
C ARG A 43 -5.61 1.84 6.15
N HIS A 44 -6.05 2.45 5.07
CA HIS A 44 -5.70 3.82 4.73
C HIS A 44 -6.96 4.64 4.45
N ASP A 45 -6.81 5.94 4.50
CA ASP A 45 -7.75 6.89 3.91
C ASP A 45 -7.07 7.66 2.77
N ALA A 46 -7.87 8.37 1.99
CA ALA A 46 -7.37 9.10 0.82
C ALA A 46 -6.42 10.24 1.19
N GLU A 47 -6.52 10.80 2.41
CA GLU A 47 -5.63 11.86 2.87
C GLU A 47 -4.24 11.32 3.20
N LEU A 48 -4.17 10.17 3.87
CA LEU A 48 -2.92 9.46 4.11
C LEU A 48 -2.24 9.04 2.81
N LEU A 49 -2.98 8.50 1.84
CA LEU A 49 -2.41 8.16 0.54
C LEU A 49 -1.92 9.39 -0.23
N GLN A 50 -2.61 10.52 -0.11
CA GLN A 50 -2.14 11.79 -0.67
C GLN A 50 -0.86 12.27 0.00
N ARG A 51 -0.72 12.08 1.32
CA ARG A 51 0.54 12.34 2.04
C ARG A 51 1.65 11.41 1.58
N PHE A 52 1.38 10.12 1.32
CA PHE A 52 2.38 9.21 0.75
C PHE A 52 2.84 9.70 -0.63
N ALA A 53 1.89 10.09 -1.47
CA ALA A 53 2.11 10.61 -2.82
C ALA A 53 2.97 11.89 -2.87
N ALA A 54 3.01 12.67 -1.79
CA ALA A 54 3.88 13.84 -1.67
C ALA A 54 5.37 13.47 -1.55
N TYR A 55 5.69 12.23 -1.15
CA TYR A 55 7.07 11.74 -1.04
C TYR A 55 7.43 10.76 -2.15
N LEU A 56 6.54 9.80 -2.44
CA LEU A 56 6.77 8.71 -3.38
C LEU A 56 5.54 8.52 -4.27
N PRO A 57 5.68 8.39 -5.60
CA PRO A 57 4.54 8.15 -6.48
C PRO A 57 3.81 6.85 -6.14
N GLN A 58 2.47 6.88 -6.20
CA GLN A 58 1.63 5.70 -6.07
C GLN A 58 1.18 5.27 -7.46
N VAL A 59 1.36 4.00 -7.80
CA VAL A 59 1.08 3.49 -9.16
C VAL A 59 -0.30 2.85 -9.17
N ILE A 60 -1.05 3.11 -10.24
CA ILE A 60 -2.39 2.58 -10.48
C ILE A 60 -2.47 1.95 -11.86
N VAL A 61 -3.40 1.00 -12.03
CA VAL A 61 -3.77 0.42 -13.32
C VAL A 61 -5.20 0.84 -13.63
N ARG A 62 -5.41 1.39 -14.82
CA ARG A 62 -6.74 1.70 -15.36
C ARG A 62 -7.15 0.68 -16.41
N ASP A 63 -8.39 0.24 -16.37
CA ASP A 63 -9.00 -0.53 -17.45
C ASP A 63 -9.30 0.37 -18.68
N PRO A 64 -9.79 -0.20 -19.80
CA PRO A 64 -10.15 0.58 -20.98
C PRO A 64 -11.22 1.65 -20.76
N ASP A 65 -12.09 1.48 -19.76
CA ASP A 65 -13.16 2.44 -19.39
C ASP A 65 -12.66 3.53 -18.43
N GLY A 66 -11.38 3.47 -18.04
CA GLY A 66 -10.71 4.44 -17.19
C GLY A 66 -10.83 4.17 -15.69
N GLN A 67 -11.47 3.06 -15.29
CA GLN A 67 -11.63 2.66 -13.90
C GLN A 67 -10.31 2.14 -13.33
N ILE A 68 -9.99 2.52 -12.09
CA ILE A 68 -8.82 1.99 -11.39
C ILE A 68 -9.15 0.58 -10.91
N VAL A 69 -8.43 -0.41 -11.44
CA VAL A 69 -8.65 -1.84 -11.18
C VAL A 69 -7.49 -2.49 -10.41
N GLY A 70 -6.43 -1.73 -10.16
CA GLY A 70 -5.27 -2.19 -9.40
C GLY A 70 -4.37 -1.03 -9.00
N TYR A 71 -3.54 -1.26 -8.00
CA TYR A 71 -2.58 -0.26 -7.50
C TYR A 71 -1.39 -0.94 -6.84
N THR A 72 -0.33 -0.18 -6.59
CA THR A 72 0.70 -0.51 -5.61
C THR A 72 1.12 0.76 -4.88
N LEU A 73 1.37 0.61 -3.57
CA LEU A 73 1.75 1.72 -2.72
C LEU A 73 3.23 1.72 -2.41
N ALA A 74 3.81 2.92 -2.38
CA ALA A 74 5.14 3.16 -1.85
C ALA A 74 5.00 4.04 -0.60
N MET A 75 5.13 3.42 0.58
CA MET A 75 5.04 4.12 1.86
C MET A 75 6.42 4.68 2.26
N PRO A 76 6.57 6.01 2.40
CA PRO A 76 7.80 6.61 2.92
C PRO A 76 7.97 6.27 4.41
N VAL A 77 9.19 5.92 4.83
CA VAL A 77 9.50 5.55 6.23
C VAL A 77 9.16 6.66 7.23
N GLN A 78 9.20 7.92 6.79
CA GLN A 78 8.86 9.10 7.59
C GLN A 78 7.38 9.11 8.04
N LEU A 79 6.52 8.36 7.34
CA LEU A 79 5.09 8.23 7.67
C LEU A 79 4.76 6.88 8.31
N ARG A 80 5.76 6.14 8.80
CA ARG A 80 5.57 4.83 9.45
C ARG A 80 4.57 4.86 10.62
N ASP A 81 4.56 5.94 11.39
CA ASP A 81 3.70 6.10 12.58
C ASP A 81 2.25 6.44 12.19
N SER A 82 1.99 6.69 10.90
CA SER A 82 0.64 6.94 10.37
C SER A 82 -0.14 5.67 10.03
N VAL A 83 0.47 4.48 10.13
CA VAL A 83 -0.17 3.17 9.93
C VAL A 83 0.12 2.26 11.12
N PRO A 84 -0.63 2.39 12.23
CA PRO A 84 -0.35 1.69 13.48
C PRO A 84 -0.28 0.17 13.34
N GLU A 85 -1.08 -0.42 12.44
CA GLU A 85 -1.11 -1.85 12.14
C GLU A 85 0.26 -2.39 11.70
N LEU A 86 1.12 -1.54 11.14
CA LEU A 86 2.47 -1.93 10.67
C LEU A 86 3.56 -1.76 11.73
N THR A 87 3.25 -1.26 12.93
CA THR A 87 4.23 -1.09 14.03
C THR A 87 5.04 -2.36 14.34
N PRO A 88 4.44 -3.57 14.39
CA PRO A 88 5.20 -4.80 14.63
C PRO A 88 6.25 -5.08 13.54
N MET A 89 5.93 -4.75 12.28
CA MET A 89 6.85 -4.90 11.15
C MET A 89 8.06 -3.97 11.31
N PHE A 90 7.84 -2.70 11.67
CA PHE A 90 8.93 -1.75 11.89
C PHE A 90 9.82 -2.13 13.08
N THR A 91 9.22 -2.64 14.16
CA THR A 91 9.97 -3.22 15.29
C THR A 91 10.90 -4.35 14.83
N GLN A 92 10.48 -5.15 13.84
CA GLN A 92 11.32 -6.20 13.28
C GLN A 92 12.48 -5.62 12.44
N PHE A 93 12.25 -4.54 11.69
CA PHE A 93 13.31 -3.88 10.92
C PHE A 93 14.44 -3.30 11.80
N GLU A 94 14.14 -2.96 13.06
CA GLU A 94 15.14 -2.52 14.04
C GLU A 94 16.10 -3.65 14.46
N ARG A 95 15.69 -4.91 14.28
CA ARG A 95 16.42 -6.09 14.77
C ARG A 95 16.93 -6.99 13.65
N MET A 96 16.39 -6.85 12.44
CA MET A 96 16.71 -7.72 11.31
C MET A 96 18.03 -7.29 10.65
N PRO A 97 19.11 -8.09 10.75
CA PRO A 97 20.39 -7.74 10.14
C PRO A 97 20.34 -7.95 8.62
N TYR A 98 20.81 -6.96 7.88
CA TYR A 98 21.11 -7.02 6.45
C TYR A 98 22.50 -6.45 6.21
N GLN A 99 23.41 -7.25 5.65
CA GLN A 99 24.82 -6.89 5.47
C GLN A 99 25.49 -6.38 6.76
N GLY A 100 25.20 -7.03 7.89
CA GLY A 100 25.82 -6.70 9.18
C GLY A 100 25.27 -5.46 9.88
N ARG A 101 24.19 -4.83 9.37
CA ARG A 101 23.49 -3.71 10.01
C ARG A 101 21.97 -3.93 9.99
N PRO A 102 21.21 -3.48 11.00
CA PRO A 102 19.75 -3.55 10.95
C PRO A 102 19.16 -2.88 9.70
N ILE A 103 18.07 -3.42 9.14
CA ILE A 103 17.35 -2.80 8.00
C ILE A 103 16.98 -1.35 8.30
N SER A 104 16.59 -1.05 9.54
CA SER A 104 16.28 0.30 10.00
C SER A 104 17.40 1.33 9.79
N GLN A 105 18.66 0.91 9.60
CA GLN A 105 19.81 1.80 9.36
C GLN A 105 20.06 2.09 7.87
N TRP A 106 19.26 1.53 6.97
CA TRP A 106 19.36 1.78 5.54
C TRP A 106 18.30 2.79 5.09
N PRO A 107 18.50 3.51 3.97
CA PRO A 107 17.41 4.17 3.28
C PRO A 107 16.46 3.12 2.69
N TYR A 108 15.20 3.11 3.11
CA TYR A 108 14.17 2.22 2.58
C TYR A 108 12.81 2.90 2.50
N PHE A 109 11.93 2.32 1.71
CA PHE A 109 10.50 2.54 1.74
C PHE A 109 9.82 1.18 1.85
N VAL A 110 8.55 1.17 2.23
CA VAL A 110 7.77 -0.07 2.29
C VAL A 110 6.88 -0.12 1.06
N GLY A 111 7.07 -1.14 0.23
CA GLY A 111 6.13 -1.47 -0.84
C GLY A 111 4.89 -2.17 -0.27
N GLY A 112 3.71 -1.69 -0.64
CA GLY A 112 2.40 -2.22 -0.24
C GLY A 112 1.59 -2.64 -1.46
N GLN A 113 0.75 -3.66 -1.26
CA GLN A 113 0.30 -4.63 -2.25
C GLN A 113 0.07 -4.16 -3.69
N VAL A 114 0.68 -4.96 -4.58
CA VAL A 114 0.07 -5.64 -5.74
C VAL A 114 -0.67 -6.88 -5.23
#